data_AF-A0A3B9KRZ0-F1
#
_entry.id   AF-A0A3B9KRZ0-F1
#
_cell.length_a   1.000
_cell.length_b   1.000
_cell.length_c   1.000
_cell.angle_alpha   90.00
_cell.angle_beta   90.00
_cell.angle_gamma   90.00
#
_symmetry.space_group_name_H-M   'P 1'
#
loop_
_entity.id
_entity.type
_entity.pdbx_description
1 polymer ?
#
loop_
_entity_poly.entity_id
_entity_poly.type
_entity_poly.pdbx_seq_one_letter_code
_entity_poly.pdbx_strand_id
1 'polypeptide(L)' 'MLKLVTKLRVISLIALIITSVPLVITYWAGTVPRNPLITHLHVYIGILFVVLAFTNMILMKREKENSMKGITE' A
#
# COMPACT_ATOMS: atom_id res chain seq x y z
N MET A 1 -10.74 1.63 14.66
CA MET A 1 -10.36 2.02 13.27
C MET A 1 -8.95 1.60 12.89
N LEU A 2 -7.91 1.90 13.69
CA LEU A 2 -6.50 1.55 13.40
C LEU A 2 -6.26 0.09 13.00
N LYS A 3 -6.80 -0.89 13.73
CA LYS A 3 -6.64 -2.32 13.42
C LYS A 3 -7.16 -2.72 12.03
N LEU A 4 -8.20 -2.05 11.55
CA LEU A 4 -8.85 -2.36 10.27
C LEU A 4 -8.06 -1.78 9.10
N VAL A 5 -7.56 -0.55 9.25
CA VAL A 5 -6.63 0.09 8.30
C VAL A 5 -5.32 -0.71 8.18
N THR A 6 -4.80 -1.21 9.30
CA THR A 6 -3.59 -2.05 9.31
C THR A 6 -3.82 -3.38 8.59
N LYS A 7 -4.94 -4.07 8.85
CA LYS A 7 -5.28 -5.30 8.12
C LYS A 7 -5.42 -5.06 6.61
N LEU A 8 -6.14 -4.00 6.23
CA LEU A 8 -6.35 -3.65 4.81
C LEU A 8 -5.01 -3.37 4.11
N ARG A 9 -4.10 -2.65 4.79
CA ARG A 9 -2.75 -2.36 4.30
C ARG A 9 -1.92 -3.63 4.09
N VAL A 10 -1.99 -4.59 5.02
CA VAL A 10 -1.27 -5.87 4.89
C VAL A 10 -1.80 -6.67 3.70
N ILE A 11 -3.13 -6.72 3.51
CA ILE A 11 -3.75 -7.40 2.37
C ILE A 11 -3.32 -6.74 1.04
N SER A 12 -3.35 -5.41 0.96
CA SER A 12 -2.89 -4.67 -0.22
C SER A 12 -1.40 -4.90 -0.50
N LEU A 13 -0.56 -5.01 0.53
CA LEU A 13 0.86 -5.33 0.38
C LEU A 13 1.07 -6.74 -0.18
N ILE A 14 0.34 -7.73 0.34
CA ILE A 14 0.42 -9.12 -0.15
C ILE A 14 -0.04 -9.18 -1.62
N ALA A 15 -1.14 -8.52 -1.96
CA ALA A 15 -1.63 -8.46 -3.33
C ALA A 15 -0.62 -7.80 -4.28
N LEU A 16 0.09 -6.76 -3.83
CA LEU A 16 1.17 -6.12 -4.58
C LEU A 16 2.34 -7.07 -4.84
N ILE A 17 2.76 -7.83 -3.83
CA ILE A 17 3.86 -8.80 -3.98
C ILE A 17 3.46 -9.86 -5.01
N ILE A 18 2.25 -10.43 -4.88
CA ILE A 18 1.74 -11.46 -5.80
C ILE A 18 1.68 -10.94 -7.24
N THR A 19 1.20 -9.71 -7.43
CA THR A 19 1.08 -9.10 -8.76
C THR A 19 2.41 -8.61 -9.32
N SER A 20 3.41 -8.35 -8.48
CA SER A 20 4.76 -7.95 -8.92
C SER A 20 5.53 -9.11 -9.57
N VAL A 21 5.39 -10.34 -9.04
CA VAL A 21 6.09 -11.53 -9.57
C VAL A 21 5.88 -11.72 -11.10
N PRO A 22 4.65 -11.78 -11.64
CA PRO A 22 4.46 -11.92 -13.09
C PRO A 22 4.95 -10.70 -13.89
N LEU A 23 4.90 -9.49 -13.33
CA LEU A 23 5.47 -8.29 -13.98
C LEU A 23 6.99 -8.37 -14.08
N VAL A 24 7.67 -8.80 -13.03
CA VAL A 24 9.13 -8.97 -13.03
C VAL A 24 9.55 -10.06 -14.02
N ILE A 25 8.83 -11.18 -14.05
CA ILE A 25 9.10 -12.27 -15.00
C ILE A 25 8.92 -11.79 -16.45
N THR A 26 7.82 -11.09 -16.75
CA THR A 26 7.57 -10.57 -18.11
C THR A 26 8.61 -9.53 -18.53
N TYR A 27 9.02 -8.65 -17.61
CA TYR A 27 10.08 -7.68 -17.82
C TYR A 27 11.44 -8.35 -18.08
N TRP A 28 11.84 -9.35 -17.28
CA TRP A 28 13.07 -10.12 -17.49
C TRP A 28 13.07 -10.93 -18.77
N ALA A 29 11.92 -11.49 -19.16
CA ALA A 29 11.77 -12.18 -20.43
C ALA A 29 11.83 -11.23 -21.64
N GLY A 30 11.82 -9.90 -21.44
CA GLY A 30 11.75 -8.92 -22.52
C GLY A 30 10.46 -9.03 -23.34
N THR A 31 9.43 -9.67 -22.78
CA THR A 31 8.17 -9.95 -23.46
C THR A 31 7.12 -8.93 -23.06
N VAL A 32 6.29 -8.52 -24.02
CA VAL A 32 5.12 -7.70 -23.73
C VAL A 32 4.21 -8.51 -22.79
N PRO A 33 3.73 -7.93 -21.67
CA PRO A 33 2.88 -8.65 -20.74
C PRO A 33 1.67 -9.20 -21.49
N ARG A 34 1.53 -10.54 -21.44
CA ARG A 34 0.48 -11.29 -22.17
C ARG A 34 -0.92 -10.78 -21.88
N ASN A 35 -1.12 -10.17 -20.70
CA ASN A 35 -2.41 -9.63 -20.30
C ASN A 35 -2.23 -8.26 -19.63
N PRO A 36 -2.61 -7.14 -20.29
CA PRO A 36 -2.44 -5.78 -19.74
C PRO A 36 -3.25 -5.56 -18.46
N LEU A 37 -4.29 -6.38 -18.24
CA LEU A 37 -5.08 -6.37 -17.01
C LEU A 37 -4.24 -6.56 -15.74
N ILE A 38 -3.22 -7.41 -15.78
CA ILE A 38 -2.36 -7.67 -14.60
C ILE A 38 -1.55 -6.41 -14.26
N THR A 39 -1.04 -5.73 -15.28
CA THR A 39 -0.31 -4.46 -15.15
C THR A 39 -1.21 -3.38 -14.56
N HIS A 40 -2.41 -3.18 -15.10
CA HIS A 40 -3.36 -2.21 -14.57
C HIS A 40 -3.75 -2.52 -13.13
N LEU A 41 -4.04 -3.78 -12.82
CA LEU A 41 -4.42 -4.19 -11.47
C LEU A 41 -3.29 -3.95 -10.46
N HIS A 42 -2.04 -4.27 -10.82
CA HIS A 42 -0.87 -3.99 -9.96
C HIS A 42 -0.75 -2.49 -9.67
N VAL A 43 -0.85 -1.64 -10.70
CA VAL A 43 -0.73 -0.18 -10.55
C VAL A 43 -1.84 0.39 -9.66
N TYR A 44 -3.11 0.00 -9.88
CA TYR A 44 -4.22 0.50 -9.07
C TYR A 44 -4.14 0.06 -7.60
N ILE A 45 -3.77 -1.20 -7.34
CA ILE A 45 -3.54 -1.69 -5.97
C ILE A 45 -2.35 -0.94 -5.36
N GLY A 46 -1.31 -0.63 -6.13
CA GLY A 46 -0.16 0.17 -5.72
C GLY A 46 -0.54 1.57 -5.27
N ILE A 47 -1.32 2.28 -6.08
CA ILE A 47 -1.82 3.61 -5.74
C ILE A 47 -2.65 3.56 -4.46
N LEU A 48 -3.58 2.59 -4.35
CA LEU A 48 -4.40 2.42 -3.16
C LEU A 48 -3.54 2.17 -1.91
N PHE A 49 -2.53 1.31 -2.01
CA PHE A 49 -1.60 1.02 -0.92
C PHE A 49 -0.85 2.27 -0.45
N VAL A 50 -0.35 3.08 -1.39
CA VAL A 50 0.37 4.34 -1.09
C VAL A 50 -0.55 5.32 -0.36
N VAL A 51 -1.78 5.52 -0.84
CA VAL A 51 -2.75 6.42 -0.18
C VAL A 51 -3.06 5.94 1.24
N LEU A 52 -3.28 4.64 1.44
CA LEU A 52 -3.52 4.07 2.78
C LEU A 52 -2.29 4.25 3.69
N ALA A 53 -1.08 4.09 3.16
CA ALA A 53 0.16 4.28 3.91
C ALA A 53 0.33 5.73 4.37
N PHE A 54 0.12 6.71 3.49
CA PHE A 54 0.16 8.14 3.84
C PHE A 54 -0.91 8.52 4.85
N THR A 55 -2.15 8.04 4.66
CA THR A 55 -3.25 8.30 5.59
C THR A 55 -2.90 7.81 7.00
N ASN A 56 -2.32 6.60 7.11
CA ASN A 56 -1.91 6.03 8.38
C ASN A 56 -0.73 6.80 9.00
N MET A 57 0.24 7.23 8.18
CA MET A 57 1.36 8.08 8.64
C MET A 57 0.86 9.40 9.23
N ILE A 58 -0.11 10.05 8.58
CA ILE A 58 -0.73 11.30 9.07
C ILE A 58 -1.52 11.05 10.35
N LEU A 59 -2.29 9.95 10.43
CA LEU A 59 -3.06 9.58 11.61
C LEU A 59 -2.14 9.35 12.83
N MET A 60 -1.08 8.56 12.66
CA MET A 60 -0.07 8.32 13.70
C MET A 60 0.64 9.60 14.13
N LYS A 61 0.94 10.50 13.18
CA LYS A 61 1.57 11.80 13.48
C LYS A 61 0.65 12.68 14.35
N ARG A 62 -0.65 12.73 14.05
CA ARG A 62 -1.63 13.47 14.86
C ARG A 62 -1.85 12.87 16.25
N GLU A 63 -1.87 11.54 16.36
CA GLU A 63 -2.00 10.86 17.65
C GLU A 63 -0.82 11.20 18.57
N LYS A 64 0.41 11.17 18.03
CA LYS A 64 1.62 11.58 18.76
C LYS A 64 1.58 13.05 19.18
N GLU A 65 1.11 13.95 18.32
CA GLU A 65 1.00 15.38 18.61
C GLU A 65 -0.02 15.68 19.73
N ASN A 66 -1.20 15.05 19.69
CA ASN A 66 -2.22 15.18 20.73
C ASN A 66 -1.76 14.58 22.07
N SER A 67 -1.06 13.44 22.05
CA SER A 67 -0.50 12.84 23.27
C SER A 67 0.55 13.75 23.93
N MET A 68 1.24 14.61 23.17
CA MET A 68 2.25 15.52 23.73
C MET A 68 1.62 16.77 24.34
N LYS A 69 0.52 17.27 23.77
CA LYS A 69 -0.24 18.40 24.33
C LYS A 69 -0.93 18.08 25.66
N GLY A 70 -1.47 16.87 25.81
CA GLY A 70 -2.15 16.46 27.05
C GLY A 70 -1.23 16.19 28.25
N ILE A 71 0.10 16.24 28.08
CA ILE A 71 1.08 16.12 29.19
C ILE A 71 1.51 17.51 29.70
N THR A 72 1.22 18.56 28.93
CA THR A 72 1.57 19.96 29.23
C THR A 72 0.43 20.79 29.83
N GLU A 73 -0.76 20.19 30.02
CA GLU A 73 -1.87 20.74 30.81
C GLU A 73 -1.95 20.04 32.18
#